data_AF-A0A0F3KQ46-F1
#
_entry.id   AF-A0A0F3KQ46-F1
#
_cell.length_a   1.000
_cell.length_b   1.000
_cell.length_c   1.000
_cell.angle_alpha   90.00
_cell.angle_beta   90.00
_cell.angle_gamma   90.00
#
_symmetry.space_group_name_H-M   'P 1'
#
loop_
_entity.id
_entity.type
_entity.pdbx_description
1 polymer ?
#
loop_
_entity_poly.entity_id
_entity_poly.type
_entity_poly.pdbx_seq_one_letter_code
_entity_poly.pdbx_strand_id
1 'polypeptide(L)'
;MEPVKGEDPVHGAADMHTEDTVVAQLAIPSSKFEWFPRIHTTDEVRGTVTSLTKRGSSHHLHLCDFNLRNIRVLVRSDDLAAKLESRVQTGMVGVQVMGRWERTEAGWLPISDECEAISFVALKEGSIADSLDLLTSIACDGWNALDDPIAEWKKLRGCE
;
A
#
# COMPACT_ATOMS: atom_id res chain seq x y z
N MET A 1 20.84 70.92 -50.76
CA MET A 1 21.86 69.89 -50.43
C MET A 1 21.78 69.68 -48.93
N GLU A 2 21.55 68.42 -48.55
CA GLU A 2 21.18 67.76 -47.27
C GLU A 2 21.61 68.38 -45.91
N PRO A 3 21.13 67.87 -44.73
CA PRO A 3 19.93 67.06 -44.36
C PRO A 3 19.13 67.72 -43.19
N VAL A 4 18.10 67.16 -42.54
CA VAL A 4 18.17 66.33 -41.30
C VAL A 4 16.76 65.75 -40.94
N LYS A 5 16.73 64.41 -40.80
CA LYS A 5 15.95 63.51 -39.91
C LYS A 5 14.48 63.87 -39.53
N GLY A 6 13.56 63.00 -39.96
CA GLY A 6 12.19 62.91 -39.47
C GLY A 6 12.07 61.97 -38.26
N GLU A 7 11.40 62.47 -37.24
CA GLU A 7 10.75 61.72 -36.16
C GLU A 7 9.24 61.90 -36.37
N ASP A 8 8.46 60.83 -36.29
CA ASP A 8 7.35 60.76 -35.32
C ASP A 8 6.62 59.40 -35.32
N PRO A 9 6.18 58.94 -34.14
CA PRO A 9 5.57 57.63 -33.93
C PRO A 9 4.03 57.66 -34.04
N VAL A 10 3.43 56.57 -34.51
CA VAL A 10 1.98 56.35 -34.41
C VAL A 10 1.69 55.65 -33.07
N HIS A 11 1.07 56.38 -32.15
CA HIS A 11 0.31 55.84 -31.03
C HIS A 11 -1.16 56.27 -31.21
N GLY A 12 -2.02 55.28 -31.45
CA GLY A 12 -3.47 55.37 -31.31
C GLY A 12 -3.95 53.98 -30.88
N ALA A 13 -4.85 53.79 -29.92
CA ALA A 13 -5.74 54.71 -29.26
C ALA A 13 -6.04 54.22 -27.84
N ALA A 14 -6.33 55.18 -26.96
CA ALA A 14 -7.13 55.02 -25.75
C ALA A 14 -8.59 54.66 -26.15
N ASP A 15 -9.50 54.11 -25.35
CA ASP A 15 -9.77 54.17 -23.93
C ASP A 15 -10.64 52.94 -23.56
N MET A 16 -10.49 52.39 -22.36
CA MET A 16 -11.66 51.84 -21.65
C MET A 16 -11.41 51.84 -20.14
N HIS A 17 -12.23 52.63 -19.46
CA HIS A 17 -12.30 52.80 -18.01
C HIS A 17 -12.94 51.58 -17.32
N THR A 18 -12.35 51.19 -16.17
CA THR A 18 -12.94 50.56 -14.95
C THR A 18 -13.93 49.41 -15.16
N GLU A 19 -13.67 48.22 -14.64
CA GLU A 19 -14.02 47.86 -13.25
C GLU A 19 -13.11 46.76 -12.66
N ASP A 20 -12.95 46.81 -11.34
CA ASP A 20 -12.06 46.01 -10.48
C ASP A 20 -11.99 44.52 -10.82
N THR A 21 -10.90 44.09 -11.46
CA THR A 21 -10.50 42.68 -11.42
C THR A 21 -9.76 42.42 -10.13
N VAL A 22 -10.51 42.11 -9.07
CA VAL A 22 -9.95 41.47 -7.88
C VAL A 22 -9.49 40.08 -8.31
N VAL A 23 -8.21 39.93 -8.60
CA VAL A 23 -7.58 38.61 -8.69
C VAL A 23 -7.57 38.05 -7.28
N ALA A 24 -8.62 37.32 -6.92
CA ALA A 24 -8.61 36.47 -5.76
C ALA A 24 -7.56 35.38 -6.01
N GLN A 25 -6.31 35.62 -5.60
CA GLN A 25 -5.36 34.55 -5.35
C GLN A 25 -5.98 33.71 -4.23
N LEU A 26 -6.68 32.65 -4.62
CA LEU A 26 -7.10 31.60 -3.71
C LEU A 26 -5.80 31.01 -3.15
N ALA A 27 -5.41 31.48 -1.97
CA ALA A 27 -4.35 30.86 -1.19
C ALA A 27 -4.84 29.44 -0.89
N ILE A 28 -4.42 28.49 -1.72
CA ILE A 28 -4.49 27.08 -1.39
C ILE A 28 -3.64 26.98 -0.13
N PRO A 29 -4.22 26.68 1.07
CA PRO A 29 -3.40 26.49 2.24
C PRO A 29 -2.39 25.41 1.86
N SER A 30 -1.11 25.71 2.04
CA SER A 30 -0.04 24.74 1.88
C SER A 30 -0.24 23.68 2.96
N SER A 31 -1.15 22.75 2.70
CA SER A 31 -1.22 21.49 3.43
C SER A 31 0.19 20.94 3.33
N LYS A 32 0.84 20.76 4.48
CA LYS A 32 2.16 20.15 4.58
C LYS A 32 2.15 18.92 3.67
N PHE A 33 2.80 19.01 2.52
CA PHE A 33 2.87 17.92 1.59
C PHE A 33 3.88 16.95 2.19
N GLU A 34 3.40 16.04 3.02
CA GLU A 34 4.23 14.96 3.56
C GLU A 34 4.56 14.01 2.41
N TRP A 35 5.80 14.08 1.96
CA TRP A 35 6.30 13.18 0.94
C TRP A 35 6.63 11.84 1.58
N PHE A 36 5.73 10.88 1.44
CA PHE A 36 6.00 9.50 1.82
C PHE A 36 6.85 8.81 0.75
N PRO A 37 7.97 8.16 1.13
CA PRO A 37 8.75 7.35 0.21
C PRO A 37 7.86 6.32 -0.50
N ARG A 38 8.06 6.18 -1.81
CA ARG A 38 7.40 5.17 -2.65
C ARG A 38 8.42 4.29 -3.33
N ILE A 39 8.14 3.00 -3.39
CA ILE A 39 8.98 2.01 -4.08
C ILE A 39 8.12 1.17 -5.02
N HIS A 40 8.75 0.61 -6.05
CA HIS A 40 8.12 -0.41 -6.87
C HIS A 40 8.78 -1.75 -6.57
N THR A 41 8.02 -2.72 -6.06
CA THR A 41 8.55 -4.01 -5.62
C THR A 41 7.49 -5.10 -5.64
N THR A 42 7.94 -6.36 -5.50
CA THR A 42 7.10 -7.51 -5.17
C THR A 42 7.37 -7.91 -3.73
N ASP A 43 6.33 -7.99 -2.92
CA ASP A 43 6.43 -8.39 -1.50
C ASP A 43 5.13 -9.05 -1.02
N GLU A 44 5.16 -9.64 0.17
CA GLU A 44 4.03 -10.38 0.75
C GLU A 44 3.18 -9.50 1.67
N VAL A 45 1.86 -9.56 1.48
CA VAL A 45 0.87 -9.04 2.43
C VAL A 45 0.20 -10.22 3.11
N ARG A 46 0.19 -10.22 4.45
CA ARG A 46 -0.50 -11.22 5.26
C ARG A 46 -1.76 -10.63 5.87
N GLY A 47 -2.87 -11.34 5.74
CA GLY A 47 -4.13 -10.90 6.32
C GLY A 47 -5.27 -11.85 6.04
N THR A 48 -6.42 -11.57 6.63
CA THR A 48 -7.66 -12.29 6.37
C THR A 48 -8.36 -11.67 5.18
N VAL A 49 -8.82 -12.48 4.24
CA VAL A 49 -9.62 -12.01 3.10
C VAL A 49 -10.99 -11.57 3.63
N THR A 50 -11.28 -10.28 3.56
CA THR A 50 -12.56 -9.72 4.04
C THR A 50 -13.61 -9.71 2.94
N SER A 51 -13.20 -9.40 1.71
CA SER A 51 -14.08 -9.47 0.53
C SER A 51 -13.28 -9.56 -0.77
N LEU A 52 -13.96 -10.00 -1.82
CA LEU A 52 -13.47 -9.97 -3.20
C LEU A 52 -14.60 -9.43 -4.08
N THR A 53 -14.39 -8.28 -4.72
CA THR A 53 -15.43 -7.61 -5.51
C THR A 53 -15.02 -7.49 -6.97
N LYS A 54 -15.81 -8.02 -7.90
CA LYS A 54 -15.58 -7.84 -9.34
C LYS A 54 -15.99 -6.44 -9.80
N ARG A 55 -15.12 -5.74 -10.52
CA ARG A 55 -15.40 -4.46 -11.19
C ARG A 55 -14.83 -4.50 -12.61
N GLY A 56 -15.70 -4.58 -13.60
CA GLY A 56 -15.29 -4.70 -15.00
C GLY A 56 -14.51 -6.00 -15.24
N SER A 57 -13.27 -5.88 -15.72
CA SER A 57 -12.38 -7.01 -16.02
C SER A 57 -11.45 -7.41 -14.86
N SER A 58 -11.52 -6.73 -13.71
CA SER A 58 -10.65 -7.01 -12.56
C SER A 58 -11.44 -7.31 -11.29
N HIS A 59 -10.86 -8.10 -10.40
CA HIS A 59 -11.36 -8.28 -9.04
C HIS A 59 -10.56 -7.40 -8.08
N HIS A 60 -11.23 -6.81 -7.10
CA HIS A 60 -10.62 -6.05 -6.01
C HIS A 60 -10.65 -6.93 -4.77
N LEU A 61 -9.46 -7.37 -4.35
CA LEU A 61 -9.25 -8.12 -3.12
C LEU A 61 -9.13 -7.14 -1.96
N HIS A 62 -9.89 -7.39 -0.90
CA HIS A 62 -9.78 -6.70 0.37
C HIS A 62 -9.22 -7.66 1.42
N LEU A 63 -8.14 -7.24 2.07
CA LEU A 63 -7.48 -7.94 3.16
C LEU A 63 -7.52 -7.08 4.43
N CYS A 64 -7.67 -7.71 5.58
CA CYS A 64 -7.43 -7.08 6.87
C CYS A 64 -6.17 -7.71 7.48
N ASP A 65 -5.13 -6.91 7.71
CA ASP A 65 -3.89 -7.41 8.29
C ASP A 65 -3.94 -7.48 9.83
N PHE A 66 -2.84 -7.93 10.44
CA PHE A 66 -2.72 -8.04 11.90
C PHE A 66 -2.73 -6.68 12.64
N ASN A 67 -2.50 -5.58 11.92
CA ASN A 67 -2.61 -4.22 12.45
C ASN A 67 -4.01 -3.62 12.21
N LEU A 68 -4.99 -4.44 11.83
CA LEU A 68 -6.36 -4.04 11.49
C LEU A 68 -6.43 -3.05 10.32
N ARG A 69 -5.42 -3.04 9.44
CA ARG A 69 -5.38 -2.19 8.26
C ARG A 69 -6.12 -2.87 7.12
N ASN A 70 -6.98 -2.11 6.47
CA ASN A 70 -7.66 -2.55 5.25
C ASN A 70 -6.76 -2.33 4.04
N ILE A 71 -6.39 -3.41 3.38
CA ILE A 71 -5.50 -3.41 2.23
C ILE A 71 -6.31 -3.81 0.99
N ARG A 72 -6.24 -2.99 -0.07
CA ARG A 72 -6.89 -3.27 -1.36
C ARG A 72 -5.85 -3.57 -2.42
N VAL A 73 -6.02 -4.70 -3.11
CA VAL A 73 -5.13 -5.15 -4.18
C VAL A 73 -5.96 -5.62 -5.38
N LEU A 74 -5.47 -5.41 -6.60
CA LEU A 74 -6.11 -5.92 -7.81
C LEU A 74 -5.79 -7.40 -8.02
N VAL A 75 -6.75 -8.14 -8.54
CA VAL A 75 -6.58 -9.52 -8.98
C VAL A 75 -7.08 -9.60 -10.42
N ARG A 76 -6.16 -9.81 -11.37
CA ARG A 76 -6.50 -9.91 -12.81
C ARG A 76 -6.78 -11.32 -13.28
N SER A 77 -6.23 -12.33 -12.60
CA SER A 77 -6.48 -13.72 -12.93
C SER A 77 -7.81 -14.19 -12.33
N ASP A 78 -8.75 -14.61 -13.19
CA ASP A 78 -10.03 -15.18 -12.75
C ASP A 78 -9.85 -16.48 -11.94
N ASP A 79 -8.83 -17.29 -12.27
CA ASP A 79 -8.49 -18.51 -11.50
C ASP A 79 -7.99 -18.15 -10.09
N LEU A 80 -7.13 -17.13 -9.99
CA LEU A 80 -6.65 -16.64 -8.69
C LEU A 80 -7.80 -16.04 -7.87
N ALA A 81 -8.68 -15.29 -8.51
CA ALA A 81 -9.87 -14.72 -7.89
C ALA A 81 -10.78 -15.82 -7.32
N ALA A 82 -11.11 -16.86 -8.10
CA ALA A 82 -11.93 -17.97 -7.64
C ALA A 82 -11.32 -18.70 -6.43
N LYS A 83 -9.99 -18.91 -6.44
CA LYS A 83 -9.28 -19.53 -5.31
C LYS A 83 -9.29 -18.65 -4.06
N LEU A 84 -9.13 -17.32 -4.21
CA LEU A 84 -9.19 -16.36 -3.11
C LEU A 84 -10.62 -16.20 -2.57
N GLU A 85 -11.64 -16.30 -3.42
CA GLU A 85 -13.04 -16.24 -3.02
C GLU A 85 -13.39 -17.36 -2.03
N SER A 86 -12.85 -18.57 -2.24
CA SER A 86 -12.96 -19.69 -1.29
C SER A 86 -12.30 -19.44 0.08
N ARG A 87 -11.53 -18.35 0.22
CA ARG A 87 -10.83 -17.96 1.46
C ARG A 87 -11.46 -16.77 2.16
N VAL A 88 -12.54 -16.22 1.62
CA VAL A 88 -13.27 -15.12 2.26
C VAL A 88 -13.67 -15.55 3.67
N GLN A 89 -13.28 -14.75 4.66
CA GLN A 89 -13.53 -14.98 6.09
C GLN A 89 -13.04 -16.34 6.62
N THR A 90 -12.11 -16.99 5.91
CA THR A 90 -11.62 -18.33 6.25
C THR A 90 -10.12 -18.32 6.46
N GLY A 91 -9.72 -18.04 7.70
CA GLY A 91 -8.32 -18.00 8.13
C GLY A 91 -7.50 -16.90 7.46
N MET A 92 -6.19 -16.90 7.74
CA MET A 92 -5.25 -15.95 7.13
C MET A 92 -4.66 -16.48 5.83
N VAL A 93 -4.34 -15.56 4.92
CA VAL A 93 -3.58 -15.83 3.69
C VAL A 93 -2.35 -14.92 3.61
N GLY A 94 -1.28 -15.44 3.01
CA GLY A 94 -0.14 -14.65 2.54
C GLY A 94 -0.30 -14.43 1.04
N VAL A 95 -0.43 -13.18 0.60
CA VAL A 95 -0.61 -12.81 -0.80
C VAL A 95 0.66 -12.14 -1.29
N GLN A 96 1.24 -12.66 -2.36
CA GLN A 96 2.34 -12.01 -3.07
C GLN A 96 1.79 -10.89 -3.95
N VAL A 97 2.25 -9.67 -3.71
CA VAL A 97 1.72 -8.45 -4.30
C VAL A 97 2.86 -7.70 -4.99
N MET A 98 2.67 -7.38 -6.27
CA MET A 98 3.60 -6.57 -7.05
C MET A 98 2.97 -5.24 -7.39
N GLY A 99 3.74 -4.15 -7.24
CA GLY A 99 3.28 -2.83 -7.62
C GLY A 99 4.00 -1.71 -6.88
N ARG A 100 3.35 -0.54 -6.79
CA ARG A 100 3.87 0.58 -6.01
C ARG A 100 3.45 0.50 -4.55
N TRP A 101 4.40 0.65 -3.66
CA TRP A 101 4.21 0.67 -2.22
C TRP A 101 4.54 2.04 -1.67
N GLU A 102 3.85 2.44 -0.62
CA GLU A 102 4.12 3.67 0.12
C GLU A 102 4.46 3.39 1.57
N ARG A 103 5.39 4.17 2.12
CA ARG A 103 5.72 4.09 3.54
C ARG A 103 4.70 4.88 4.34
N THR A 104 3.99 4.21 5.23
CA THR A 104 3.13 4.82 6.26
C THR A 104 3.83 4.78 7.62
N GLU A 105 3.27 5.38 8.67
CA GLU A 105 3.79 5.23 10.04
C GLU A 105 3.83 3.75 10.47
N ALA A 106 2.82 2.97 10.10
CA ALA A 106 2.64 1.57 10.51
C ALA A 106 3.39 0.54 9.64
N GLY A 107 4.07 0.96 8.57
CA GLY A 107 4.80 0.04 7.69
C GLY A 107 4.75 0.46 6.23
N TRP A 108 5.27 -0.41 5.36
CA TRP A 108 4.98 -0.34 3.93
C TRP A 108 3.58 -0.90 3.66
N LEU A 109 2.84 -0.23 2.78
CA LEU A 109 1.55 -0.69 2.29
C LEU A 109 1.51 -0.62 0.78
N PRO A 110 0.85 -1.58 0.11
CA PRO A 110 0.63 -1.50 -1.32
C PRO A 110 -0.36 -0.35 -1.60
N ILE A 111 -0.03 0.47 -2.59
CA ILE A 111 -0.91 1.53 -3.04
C ILE A 111 -2.09 0.89 -3.76
N SER A 112 -3.30 1.25 -3.32
CA SER A 112 -4.55 0.73 -3.87
C SER A 112 -4.64 0.98 -5.37
N ASP A 113 -5.09 -0.03 -6.13
CA ASP A 113 -5.21 -0.03 -7.59
C ASP A 113 -3.91 0.13 -8.39
N GLU A 114 -2.76 0.32 -7.73
CA GLU A 114 -1.42 0.30 -8.34
C GLU A 114 -0.64 -0.99 -8.02
N CYS A 115 -1.29 -1.92 -7.32
CA CYS A 115 -0.75 -3.20 -6.90
C CYS A 115 -1.64 -4.36 -7.34
N GLU A 116 -1.00 -5.44 -7.76
CA GLU A 116 -1.63 -6.66 -8.26
C GLU A 116 -1.17 -7.89 -7.48
N ALA A 117 -2.12 -8.77 -7.15
CA ALA A 117 -1.84 -10.05 -6.53
C ALA A 117 -1.37 -11.05 -7.59
N ILE A 118 -0.22 -11.68 -7.35
CA ILE A 118 0.39 -12.66 -8.23
C ILE A 118 -0.01 -14.09 -7.82
N SER A 119 0.06 -14.36 -6.51
CA SER A 119 -0.23 -15.67 -5.94
C SER A 119 -0.63 -15.53 -4.47
N PHE A 120 -1.20 -16.58 -3.90
CA PHE A 120 -1.41 -16.64 -2.45
C PHE A 120 -1.09 -18.02 -1.89
N VAL A 121 -0.79 -18.05 -0.60
CA VAL A 121 -0.69 -19.25 0.23
C VAL A 121 -1.68 -19.13 1.39
N ALA A 122 -2.41 -20.19 1.67
CA ALA A 122 -3.22 -20.26 2.88
C ALA A 122 -2.30 -20.48 4.08
N LEU A 123 -2.37 -19.59 5.07
CA LEU A 123 -1.60 -19.75 6.31
C LEU A 123 -2.36 -20.71 7.21
N LYS A 124 -1.67 -21.76 7.66
CA LYS A 124 -2.25 -22.71 8.61
C LYS A 124 -2.34 -22.02 9.96
N GLU A 125 -3.54 -22.02 10.54
CA GLU A 125 -3.70 -21.78 11.97
C GLU A 125 -3.25 -23.05 12.69
N GLY A 126 -2.13 -22.95 13.39
CA GLY A 126 -1.58 -24.01 14.23
C GLY A 126 -1.45 -23.51 15.66
N SER A 127 -1.44 -24.42 16.61
CA SER A 127 -1.09 -24.06 17.98
C SER A 127 0.39 -23.62 18.03
N ILE A 128 0.75 -22.89 19.08
CA ILE A 128 2.16 -22.55 19.29
C ILE A 128 3.01 -23.80 19.52
N ALA A 129 2.40 -24.86 20.07
CA ALA A 129 3.04 -26.16 20.21
C ALA A 129 3.41 -26.74 18.84
N ASP A 130 2.47 -26.77 17.89
CA ASP A 130 2.74 -27.24 16.53
C ASP A 130 3.85 -26.41 15.84
N SER A 131 3.90 -25.11 16.12
CA SER A 131 4.95 -24.23 15.59
C SER A 131 6.32 -24.51 16.22
N LEU A 132 6.38 -24.76 17.53
CA LEU A 132 7.61 -25.09 18.24
C LEU A 132 8.10 -26.50 17.91
N ASP A 133 7.21 -27.45 17.72
CA ASP A 133 7.53 -28.79 17.23
C ASP A 133 8.11 -28.74 15.81
N LEU A 134 7.58 -27.88 14.95
CA LEU A 134 8.17 -27.65 13.62
C LEU A 134 9.57 -27.05 13.74
N LEU A 135 9.74 -26.04 14.60
CA LEU A 135 11.04 -25.38 14.80
C LEU A 135 12.09 -26.38 15.30
N THR A 136 11.77 -27.18 16.33
CA THR A 136 12.68 -28.19 16.87
C THR A 136 13.06 -29.26 15.84
N SER A 137 12.25 -29.48 14.79
CA SER A 137 12.61 -30.40 13.70
C SER A 137 13.68 -29.85 12.74
N ILE A 138 14.00 -28.56 12.81
CA ILE A 138 15.00 -27.91 11.96
C ILE A 138 16.37 -28.01 12.64
N ALA A 139 17.27 -28.80 12.05
CA ALA A 139 18.58 -29.19 12.61
C ALA A 139 19.56 -28.03 12.93
N CYS A 140 19.18 -26.78 12.69
CA CYS A 140 20.03 -25.59 12.84
C CYS A 140 19.44 -24.53 13.77
N ASP A 141 18.33 -24.82 14.45
CA ASP A 141 17.70 -23.85 15.33
C ASP A 141 18.10 -24.08 16.80
N GLY A 142 18.12 -23.01 17.59
CA GLY A 142 18.46 -23.10 19.02
C GLY A 142 17.39 -23.82 19.85
N TRP A 143 16.22 -24.09 19.27
CA TRP A 143 15.10 -24.75 19.95
C TRP A 143 15.26 -26.27 19.98
N ASN A 144 15.86 -26.87 18.95
CA ASN A 144 16.20 -28.29 18.91
C ASN A 144 17.13 -28.72 20.07
N ALA A 145 17.97 -27.80 20.55
CA ALA A 145 18.92 -28.07 21.62
C ALA A 145 18.32 -28.01 23.04
N LEU A 146 17.02 -27.68 23.18
CA LEU A 146 16.35 -27.55 24.46
C LEU A 146 15.56 -28.83 24.81
N ASP A 147 15.63 -29.25 26.07
CA ASP A 147 14.90 -30.43 26.57
C ASP A 147 13.37 -30.21 26.59
N ASP A 148 12.92 -28.99 26.92
CA ASP A 148 11.50 -28.58 26.87
C ASP A 148 11.36 -27.15 26.27
N PRO A 149 11.25 -27.06 24.93
CA PRO A 149 11.06 -25.80 24.20
C PRO A 149 9.81 -25.01 24.63
N ILE A 150 8.74 -25.71 25.02
CA ILE A 150 7.47 -25.09 25.39
C ILE A 150 7.58 -24.44 26.77
N ALA A 151 8.18 -25.13 27.74
CA ALA A 151 8.44 -24.59 29.06
C ALA A 151 9.35 -23.36 28.99
N GLU A 152 10.41 -23.40 28.17
CA GLU A 152 11.31 -22.25 28.03
C GLU A 152 10.62 -21.07 27.34
N TRP A 153 9.78 -21.31 26.33
CA TRP A 153 8.94 -20.26 25.73
C TRP A 153 7.99 -19.62 26.75
N LYS A 154 7.31 -20.43 27.57
CA LYS A 154 6.40 -19.95 28.62
C LYS A 154 7.13 -19.08 29.65
N LYS A 155 8.29 -19.52 30.11
CA LYS A 155 9.17 -18.77 31.01
C LYS A 155 9.62 -17.43 30.43
N LEU A 156 10.02 -17.39 29.15
CA LEU A 156 10.39 -16.13 28.47
C LEU A 156 9.23 -15.13 28.39
N ARG A 157 7.99 -15.62 28.37
CA ARG A 157 6.77 -14.80 28.34
C ARG A 157 6.23 -14.44 29.74
N GLY A 158 6.83 -14.98 30.80
CA GLY A 158 6.34 -14.83 32.17
C GLY A 158 4.99 -15.51 32.41
N CYS A 159 4.67 -16.55 31.62
CA CYS A 159 3.47 -17.35 31.78
C CYS A 159 3.84 -18.63 32.54
N GLU A 160 3.93 -18.56 33.87
CA GLU A 160 4.06 -19.75 34.74
C GLU A 160 2.70 -20.42 34.99
#